data_AF-A0A3D1S8Q8-F1
#
_entry.id   AF-A0A3D1S8Q8-F1
#
_cell.length_a   1.000
_cell.length_b   1.000
_cell.length_c   1.000
_cell.angle_alpha   90.00
_cell.angle_beta   90.00
_cell.angle_gamma   90.00
#
_symmetry.space_group_name_H-M   'P 1'
#
loop_
_entity.id
_entity.type
_entity.pdbx_description
1 polymer ?
#
loop_
_entity_poly.entity_id
_entity_poly.type
_entity_poly.pdbx_seq_one_letter_code
_entity_poly.pdbx_strand_id
1 'polypeptide(L)'
;TLKTEFMPASDNNDIAMTVEMPTGTRMELARETGHKIAQMMEKQHPEVEIVSFAVGQASDDNAWAAMQDNGSNILSYNIRLTEAKNRKKSIYDVSDELRTELAAMPEVHRFRVMPGGGDMGMTGGSNVAVEIYGYDLTETDKLAADLKPKLEAIAGLRDITISRKDYRMEYNIVFDREKLSLNGLNMATTANAVRNRINGLIMSRYREDGEEYNIRVRYDEQYRQSIEDIENIMIYNPMGVGIRVRDVGRVEENSSLPQIDRKDRQRIVTVQGTIYKRALSEIVKDVNATLASLDVPPGVQVEISGSLEEQQESFSQLGLLLMIVSLLVYIVLASQFESLTYPFIIILTVPFAFIGSLLLLSITGEPLGIMGFVGLIMLVGMVVKNGIVLIDYINLNRERGMSIITAVV
;
A
#
# COMPACT_ATOMS: atom_id res chain seq x y z
N THR A 1 11.16 -7.61 25.97
CA THR A 1 12.06 -7.34 24.83
C THR A 1 11.79 -5.94 24.34
N LEU A 2 12.79 -5.23 23.81
CA LEU A 2 12.58 -3.89 23.25
C LEU A 2 11.59 -3.99 22.08
N LYS A 3 10.60 -3.11 22.07
CA LYS A 3 9.63 -3.03 20.98
C LYS A 3 10.31 -2.42 19.76
N THR A 4 9.94 -2.86 18.56
CA THR A 4 10.48 -2.29 17.33
C THR A 4 9.35 -2.00 16.36
N GLU A 5 9.56 -0.96 15.56
CA GLU A 5 8.66 -0.52 14.50
C GLU A 5 9.46 0.03 13.32
N PHE A 6 8.83 0.21 12.17
CA PHE A 6 9.48 0.80 11.01
C PHE A 6 9.59 2.33 11.17
N MET A 7 8.43 2.99 11.13
CA MET A 7 8.25 4.42 11.34
C MET A 7 7.30 4.63 12.52
N PRO A 8 7.55 5.62 13.37
CA PRO A 8 6.64 5.93 14.47
C PRO A 8 5.30 6.43 13.93
N ALA A 9 4.22 5.93 14.52
CA ALA A 9 2.88 6.47 14.34
C ALA A 9 2.86 7.96 14.69
N SER A 10 2.59 8.82 13.71
CA SER A 10 2.57 10.27 13.88
C SER A 10 1.19 10.82 13.53
N ASP A 11 0.73 11.76 14.35
CA ASP A 11 -0.49 12.49 14.08
C ASP A 11 -0.22 13.64 13.08
N ASN A 12 -0.22 13.32 11.79
CA ASN A 12 0.14 14.23 10.71
C ASN A 12 -1.05 14.98 10.07
N ASN A 13 -2.24 14.88 10.68
CA ASN A 13 -3.50 15.48 10.20
C ASN A 13 -4.06 14.90 8.89
N ASP A 14 -3.44 13.90 8.29
CA ASP A 14 -3.92 13.31 7.04
C ASP A 14 -4.54 11.92 7.32
N ILE A 15 -5.71 11.67 6.73
CA ILE A 15 -6.38 10.37 6.72
C ILE A 15 -6.69 10.03 5.27
N ALA A 16 -6.23 8.86 4.82
CA ALA A 16 -6.69 8.30 3.56
C ALA A 16 -7.77 7.26 3.84
N MET A 17 -8.77 7.18 2.97
CA MET A 17 -9.84 6.23 3.13
C MET A 17 -10.25 5.67 1.78
N THR A 18 -10.40 4.35 1.70
CA THR A 18 -10.92 3.66 0.52
C THR A 18 -12.24 3.02 0.89
N VAL A 19 -13.27 3.26 0.08
CA VAL A 19 -14.60 2.67 0.24
C VAL A 19 -14.92 1.92 -1.05
N GLU A 20 -15.24 0.64 -0.92
CA GLU A 20 -15.65 -0.21 -2.03
C GLU A 20 -17.14 -0.51 -1.90
N MET A 21 -17.89 -0.21 -2.95
CA MET A 21 -19.26 -0.64 -3.14
C MET A 21 -19.30 -2.01 -3.83
N PRO A 22 -20.45 -2.71 -3.81
CA PRO A 22 -20.59 -3.99 -4.51
C PRO A 22 -20.12 -3.92 -5.97
N THR A 23 -19.40 -4.95 -6.41
CA THR A 23 -18.91 -5.07 -7.78
C THR A 23 -20.06 -4.94 -8.79
N GLY A 24 -19.87 -4.11 -9.83
CA GLY A 24 -20.91 -3.81 -10.81
C GLY A 24 -21.76 -2.57 -10.49
N THR A 25 -21.51 -1.91 -9.36
CA THR A 25 -22.14 -0.62 -9.06
C THR A 25 -21.83 0.42 -10.15
N ARG A 26 -22.88 1.12 -10.61
CA ARG A 26 -22.78 2.22 -11.58
C ARG A 26 -22.01 3.39 -10.99
N MET A 27 -21.16 4.02 -11.81
CA MET A 27 -20.31 5.13 -11.37
C MET A 27 -21.12 6.31 -10.82
N GLU A 28 -22.30 6.56 -11.39
CA GLU A 28 -23.21 7.62 -10.95
C GLU A 28 -23.69 7.40 -9.51
N LEU A 29 -24.08 6.16 -9.19
CA LEU A 29 -24.52 5.78 -7.85
C LEU A 29 -23.35 5.83 -6.86
N ALA A 30 -22.17 5.37 -7.29
CA ALA A 30 -20.96 5.47 -6.47
C ALA A 30 -20.58 6.93 -6.18
N ARG A 31 -20.69 7.82 -7.17
CA ARG A 31 -20.46 9.26 -6.98
C ARG A 31 -21.46 9.89 -6.01
N GLU A 32 -22.73 9.54 -6.11
CA GLU A 32 -23.76 10.03 -5.19
C GLU A 32 -23.47 9.58 -3.74
N THR A 33 -23.15 8.31 -3.57
CA THR A 33 -22.72 7.73 -2.28
C THR A 33 -21.46 8.44 -1.76
N GLY A 34 -20.53 8.75 -2.68
CA GLY A 34 -19.32 9.51 -2.41
C GLY A 34 -19.60 10.87 -1.77
N HIS A 35 -20.52 11.63 -2.37
CA HIS A 35 -20.96 12.91 -1.83
C HIS A 35 -21.71 12.77 -0.49
N LYS A 36 -22.55 11.73 -0.32
CA LYS A 36 -23.24 11.47 0.96
C LYS A 36 -22.24 11.24 2.09
N ILE A 37 -21.20 10.43 1.85
CA ILE A 37 -20.14 10.16 2.83
C ILE A 37 -19.33 11.44 3.12
N ALA A 38 -18.96 12.22 2.10
CA ALA A 38 -18.26 13.50 2.31
C ALA A 38 -19.07 14.50 3.16
N GLN A 39 -20.36 14.68 2.86
CA GLN A 39 -21.26 15.55 3.64
C GLN A 39 -21.46 15.05 5.08
N MET A 40 -21.51 13.73 5.25
CA MET A 40 -21.58 13.10 6.56
C MET A 40 -20.34 13.45 7.39
N MET A 41 -19.15 13.38 6.79
CA MET A 41 -17.90 13.73 7.45
C MET A 41 -17.84 15.21 7.84
N GLU A 42 -18.18 16.11 6.93
CA GLU A 42 -18.21 17.57 7.21
C GLU A 42 -19.17 17.93 8.36
N LYS A 43 -20.27 17.18 8.51
CA LYS A 43 -21.29 17.47 9.53
C LYS A 43 -20.96 16.89 10.90
N GLN A 44 -20.38 15.69 10.94
CA GLN A 44 -20.14 14.96 12.20
C GLN A 44 -18.76 15.23 12.81
N HIS A 45 -17.78 15.58 11.97
CA HIS A 45 -16.39 15.78 12.37
C HIS A 45 -15.95 17.23 12.12
N PRO A 46 -16.16 18.15 13.08
CA PRO A 46 -15.75 19.55 12.92
C PRO A 46 -14.22 19.73 12.79
N GLU A 47 -13.43 18.69 13.12
CA GLU A 47 -11.99 18.66 12.94
C GLU A 47 -11.56 18.55 11.47
N VAL A 48 -12.45 18.15 10.55
CA VAL A 48 -12.16 17.97 9.12
C VAL A 48 -12.13 19.32 8.41
N GLU A 49 -11.00 19.69 7.82
CA GLU A 49 -10.86 20.92 7.02
C GLU A 49 -11.13 20.69 5.54
N ILE A 50 -10.63 19.59 4.99
CA ILE A 50 -10.73 19.28 3.57
C ILE A 50 -11.11 17.81 3.41
N VAL A 51 -12.17 17.57 2.64
CA VAL A 51 -12.48 16.26 2.09
C VAL A 51 -12.39 16.34 0.58
N SER A 52 -11.56 15.48 -0.01
CA SER A 52 -11.57 15.25 -1.45
C SER A 52 -11.77 13.77 -1.71
N PHE A 53 -12.51 13.44 -2.76
CA PHE A 53 -12.67 12.05 -3.18
C PHE A 53 -12.65 11.91 -4.69
N ALA A 54 -12.23 10.74 -5.15
CA ALA A 54 -12.25 10.34 -6.54
C ALA A 54 -13.05 9.05 -6.69
N VAL A 55 -13.73 8.91 -7.83
CA VAL A 55 -14.47 7.70 -8.23
C VAL A 55 -14.27 7.47 -9.72
N GLY A 56 -14.15 6.19 -10.10
CA GLY A 56 -14.04 5.78 -11.49
C GLY A 56 -12.69 5.16 -11.84
N GLN A 57 -12.56 4.81 -13.12
CA GLN A 57 -11.34 4.23 -13.66
C GLN A 57 -10.37 5.32 -14.09
N ALA A 58 -9.08 5.03 -13.96
CA ALA A 58 -8.03 5.90 -14.45
C ALA A 58 -8.17 6.09 -15.98
N SER A 59 -7.98 7.31 -16.45
CA SER A 59 -7.82 7.57 -17.88
C SER A 59 -6.52 6.95 -18.39
N ASP A 60 -6.49 6.54 -19.67
CA ASP A 60 -5.31 5.92 -20.31
C ASP A 60 -4.02 6.74 -20.16
N ASP A 61 -4.13 8.08 -20.09
CA ASP A 61 -2.99 8.99 -19.94
C ASP A 61 -2.47 9.11 -18.50
N ASN A 62 -3.19 8.57 -17.51
CA ASN A 62 -2.90 8.76 -16.09
C ASN A 62 -2.36 7.46 -15.46
N ALA A 63 -1.14 7.10 -15.87
CA ALA A 63 -0.45 5.89 -15.45
C ALA A 63 -0.41 5.72 -13.92
N TRP A 64 -0.31 6.81 -13.17
CA TRP A 64 -0.35 6.80 -11.70
C TRP A 64 -1.69 6.31 -11.15
N ALA A 65 -2.81 6.83 -11.67
CA ALA A 65 -4.13 6.39 -11.25
C ALA A 65 -4.41 4.94 -11.67
N ALA A 66 -3.83 4.50 -12.80
CA ALA A 66 -3.96 3.12 -13.29
C ALA A 66 -3.21 2.10 -12.41
N MET A 67 -2.21 2.53 -11.66
CA MET A 67 -1.46 1.70 -10.70
C MET A 67 -2.16 1.57 -9.34
N GLN A 68 -3.18 2.39 -9.06
CA GLN A 68 -4.00 2.28 -7.85
C GLN A 68 -5.21 1.39 -8.09
N ASP A 69 -5.78 0.86 -6.99
CA ASP A 69 -7.11 0.26 -7.01
C ASP A 69 -8.12 1.27 -7.56
N ASN A 70 -8.60 1.03 -8.78
CA ASN A 70 -9.54 1.89 -9.47
C ASN A 70 -10.68 1.07 -10.06
N GLY A 71 -11.87 1.66 -10.08
CA GLY A 71 -13.10 0.96 -10.46
C GLY A 71 -14.30 1.88 -10.38
N SER A 72 -15.37 1.53 -11.09
CA SER A 72 -16.63 2.29 -11.01
C SER A 72 -17.27 2.22 -9.63
N ASN A 73 -16.90 1.22 -8.82
CA ASN A 73 -17.40 0.95 -7.48
C ASN A 73 -16.39 1.29 -6.38
N ILE A 74 -15.23 1.88 -6.70
CA ILE A 74 -14.19 2.22 -5.74
C ILE A 74 -14.14 3.74 -5.56
N LEU A 75 -14.23 4.16 -4.31
CA LEU A 75 -14.16 5.55 -3.86
C LEU A 75 -12.89 5.74 -3.04
N SER A 76 -12.04 6.67 -3.46
CA SER A 76 -10.78 6.99 -2.77
C SER A 76 -10.86 8.40 -2.22
N TYR A 77 -10.73 8.53 -0.90
CA TYR A 77 -10.80 9.79 -0.17
C TYR A 77 -9.43 10.20 0.36
N ASN A 78 -9.13 11.50 0.25
CA ASN A 78 -8.08 12.15 1.00
C ASN A 78 -8.73 13.19 1.91
N ILE A 79 -8.53 13.02 3.21
CA ILE A 79 -9.14 13.81 4.28
C ILE A 79 -8.01 14.51 5.03
N ARG A 80 -8.12 15.83 5.18
CA ARG A 80 -7.22 16.64 5.99
C ARG A 80 -7.95 17.18 7.20
N LEU A 81 -7.40 16.92 8.37
CA LEU A 81 -7.84 17.48 9.63
C LEU A 81 -7.12 18.80 9.93
N THR A 82 -7.72 19.58 10.81
CA THR A 82 -7.07 20.67 11.55
C THR A 82 -5.78 20.17 12.22
N GLU A 83 -4.82 21.09 12.40
CA GLU A 83 -3.56 20.75 13.07
C GLU A 83 -3.78 20.10 14.44
N ALA A 84 -2.99 19.07 14.76
CA ALA A 84 -3.09 18.30 16.01
C ALA A 84 -3.13 19.16 17.28
N LYS A 85 -2.49 20.34 17.28
CA LYS A 85 -2.50 21.28 18.41
C LYS A 85 -3.83 22.00 18.62
N ASN A 86 -4.65 22.09 17.57
CA ASN A 86 -5.89 22.86 17.52
C ASN A 86 -7.14 21.97 17.61
N ARG A 87 -6.98 20.64 17.73
CA ARG A 87 -8.09 19.70 17.87
C ARG A 87 -7.98 18.84 19.13
N LYS A 88 -9.12 18.31 19.56
CA LYS A 88 -9.22 17.45 20.76
C LYS A 88 -9.08 15.97 20.44
N LYS A 89 -9.55 15.54 19.27
CA LYS A 89 -9.48 14.16 18.80
C LYS A 89 -8.24 13.96 17.95
N SER A 90 -7.57 12.82 18.10
CA SER A 90 -6.45 12.43 17.24
C SER A 90 -6.95 11.97 15.86
N ILE A 91 -6.07 11.86 14.85
CA ILE A 91 -6.44 11.18 13.59
C ILE A 91 -6.91 9.75 13.83
N TYR A 92 -6.41 9.10 14.88
CA TYR A 92 -6.77 7.75 15.25
C TYR A 92 -8.19 7.67 15.79
N ASP A 93 -8.60 8.63 16.61
CA ASP A 93 -9.95 8.67 17.18
C ASP A 93 -10.99 8.99 16.08
N VAL A 94 -10.70 9.97 15.22
CA VAL A 94 -11.56 10.27 14.06
C VAL A 94 -11.64 9.06 13.12
N SER A 95 -10.52 8.37 12.87
CA SER A 95 -10.53 7.16 12.05
C SER A 95 -11.39 6.04 12.64
N ASP A 96 -11.40 5.86 13.97
CA ASP A 96 -12.24 4.86 14.64
C ASP A 96 -13.74 5.20 14.57
N GLU A 97 -14.09 6.48 14.66
CA GLU A 97 -15.46 6.96 14.46
C GLU A 97 -15.92 6.73 13.01
N LEU A 98 -15.10 7.10 12.02
CA LEU A 98 -15.35 6.84 10.61
C LEU A 98 -15.56 5.35 10.32
N ARG A 99 -14.76 4.45 10.92
CA ARG A 99 -14.96 2.99 10.78
C ARG A 99 -16.34 2.55 11.26
N THR A 100 -16.78 3.10 12.39
CA THR A 100 -18.09 2.77 12.98
C THR A 100 -19.23 3.29 12.11
N GLU A 101 -19.09 4.50 11.57
CA GLU A 101 -20.07 5.13 10.69
C GLU A 101 -20.19 4.39 9.35
N LEU A 102 -19.07 4.03 8.73
CA LEU A 102 -19.04 3.26 7.48
C LEU A 102 -19.59 1.85 7.66
N ALA A 103 -19.29 1.19 8.78
CA ALA A 103 -19.84 -0.12 9.09
C ALA A 103 -21.38 -0.11 9.25
N ALA A 104 -21.97 1.04 9.60
CA ALA A 104 -23.41 1.20 9.69
C ALA A 104 -24.09 1.46 8.33
N MET A 105 -23.32 1.71 7.26
CA MET A 105 -23.85 2.00 5.93
C MET A 105 -24.03 0.71 5.11
N PRO A 106 -25.26 0.32 4.74
CA PRO A 106 -25.50 -0.91 3.96
C PRO A 106 -25.03 -0.82 2.50
N GLU A 107 -24.81 0.40 1.99
CA GLU A 107 -24.32 0.66 0.63
C GLU A 107 -22.81 0.35 0.50
N VAL A 108 -22.09 0.29 1.62
CA VAL A 108 -20.65 0.04 1.68
C VAL A 108 -20.39 -1.46 1.78
N HIS A 109 -19.64 -2.02 0.84
CA HIS A 109 -19.27 -3.44 0.86
C HIS A 109 -17.99 -3.69 1.66
N ARG A 110 -16.95 -2.89 1.41
CA ARG A 110 -15.67 -2.91 2.15
C ARG A 110 -15.18 -1.48 2.35
N PHE A 111 -14.41 -1.27 3.40
CA PHE A 111 -13.73 0.00 3.60
C PHE A 111 -12.38 -0.22 4.28
N ARG A 112 -11.49 0.76 4.11
CA ARG A 112 -10.20 0.84 4.78
C ARG A 112 -9.97 2.29 5.17
N VAL A 113 -9.63 2.53 6.44
CA VAL A 113 -9.34 3.87 6.95
C VAL A 113 -7.90 3.89 7.43
N MET A 114 -7.08 4.71 6.80
CA MET A 114 -5.63 4.77 7.02
C MET A 114 -5.26 6.12 7.66
N PRO A 115 -5.14 6.18 9.00
CA PRO A 115 -4.57 7.35 9.67
C PRO A 115 -3.09 7.49 9.28
N GLY A 116 -2.65 8.70 8.95
CA GLY A 116 -1.29 8.97 8.48
C GLY A 116 -1.19 9.17 6.96
N GLY A 117 -2.27 8.89 6.22
CA GLY A 117 -2.30 8.95 4.75
C GLY A 117 -2.31 7.55 4.11
N GLY A 118 -2.26 7.51 2.78
CA GLY A 118 -2.44 6.27 1.99
C GLY A 118 -1.18 5.41 1.86
N ASP A 119 -1.35 4.20 1.29
CA ASP A 119 -0.32 3.16 1.09
C ASP A 119 0.97 3.63 0.38
N MET A 120 0.96 4.77 -0.33
CA MET A 120 2.12 5.33 -1.04
C MET A 120 2.83 6.47 -0.30
N GLY A 121 2.31 6.90 0.85
CA GLY A 121 2.96 7.92 1.67
C GLY A 121 4.07 7.33 2.53
N MET A 122 5.24 7.97 2.60
CA MET A 122 6.30 7.65 3.59
C MET A 122 5.83 7.73 5.06
N THR A 123 4.62 8.26 5.28
CA THR A 123 3.96 8.44 6.58
C THR A 123 2.69 7.59 6.71
N GLY A 124 2.37 6.75 5.70
CA GLY A 124 1.27 5.80 5.76
C GLY A 124 1.43 4.88 6.98
N GLY A 125 0.33 4.60 7.67
CA GLY A 125 0.33 3.79 8.87
C GLY A 125 0.97 2.42 8.61
N SER A 126 1.79 1.93 9.55
CA SER A 126 2.43 0.61 9.42
C SER A 126 1.39 -0.49 9.24
N ASN A 127 1.68 -1.42 8.35
CA ASN A 127 0.83 -2.56 8.06
C ASN A 127 1.58 -3.88 8.32
N VAL A 128 0.80 -4.93 8.55
CA VAL A 128 1.29 -6.30 8.46
C VAL A 128 0.53 -6.98 7.34
N ALA A 129 1.28 -7.54 6.39
CA ALA A 129 0.74 -8.30 5.29
C ALA A 129 1.16 -9.76 5.41
N VAL A 130 0.25 -10.66 5.06
CA VAL A 130 0.54 -12.07 4.86
C VAL A 130 0.31 -12.38 3.39
N GLU A 131 1.40 -12.71 2.69
CA GLU A 131 1.39 -13.07 1.29
C GLU A 131 1.20 -14.58 1.14
N ILE A 132 0.18 -14.97 0.38
CA ILE A 132 -0.15 -16.35 0.08
C ILE A 132 0.18 -16.61 -1.39
N TYR A 133 1.19 -17.44 -1.61
CA TYR A 133 1.71 -17.82 -2.92
C TYR A 133 1.13 -19.17 -3.35
N GLY A 134 0.56 -19.25 -4.55
CA GLY A 134 0.02 -20.52 -5.06
C GLY A 134 -0.53 -20.42 -6.49
N TYR A 135 -0.57 -21.55 -7.19
CA TYR A 135 -1.10 -21.61 -8.57
C TYR A 135 -2.62 -21.79 -8.62
N ASP A 136 -3.18 -22.54 -7.66
CA ASP A 136 -4.62 -22.77 -7.55
C ASP A 136 -5.30 -21.60 -6.83
N LEU A 137 -6.14 -20.89 -7.57
CA LEU A 137 -6.89 -19.74 -7.05
C LEU A 137 -7.87 -20.18 -5.97
N THR A 138 -8.49 -21.35 -6.11
CA THR A 138 -9.52 -21.82 -5.17
C THR A 138 -8.93 -22.10 -3.79
N GLU A 139 -7.76 -22.74 -3.74
CA GLU A 139 -7.08 -23.07 -2.49
C GLU A 139 -6.49 -21.82 -1.83
N THR A 140 -5.92 -20.90 -2.61
CA THR A 140 -5.42 -19.62 -2.08
C THR A 140 -6.55 -18.71 -1.57
N ASP A 141 -7.71 -18.71 -2.24
CA ASP A 141 -8.89 -17.94 -1.84
C ASP A 141 -9.49 -18.48 -0.52
N LYS A 142 -9.60 -19.81 -0.37
CA LYS A 142 -10.03 -20.44 0.89
C LYS A 142 -9.08 -20.11 2.03
N LEU A 143 -7.77 -20.26 1.81
CA LEU A 143 -6.78 -19.98 2.84
C LEU A 143 -6.81 -18.51 3.28
N ALA A 144 -6.97 -17.58 2.33
CA ALA A 144 -7.12 -16.16 2.62
C ALA A 144 -8.40 -15.87 3.41
N ALA A 145 -9.52 -16.50 3.04
CA ALA A 145 -10.80 -16.37 3.75
C ALA A 145 -10.74 -16.93 5.17
N ASP A 146 -10.02 -18.03 5.39
CA ASP A 146 -9.81 -18.64 6.71
C ASP A 146 -8.83 -17.83 7.57
N LEU A 147 -7.84 -17.19 6.94
CA LEU A 147 -6.83 -16.37 7.62
C LEU A 147 -7.41 -15.03 8.09
N LYS A 148 -8.28 -14.40 7.28
CA LYS A 148 -8.89 -13.10 7.60
C LYS A 148 -9.48 -13.04 9.02
N PRO A 149 -10.42 -13.90 9.46
CA PRO A 149 -11.00 -13.82 10.79
C PRO A 149 -10.00 -14.10 11.91
N LYS A 150 -8.97 -14.93 11.64
CA LYS A 150 -7.89 -15.18 12.61
C LYS A 150 -7.04 -13.93 12.84
N LEU A 151 -6.75 -13.17 11.78
CA LEU A 151 -6.06 -11.89 11.88
C LEU A 151 -6.94 -10.81 12.50
N GLU A 152 -8.25 -10.79 12.23
CA GLU A 152 -9.20 -9.87 12.88
C GLU A 152 -9.28 -10.08 14.40
N ALA A 153 -9.04 -11.30 14.89
CA ALA A 153 -8.99 -11.61 16.31
C ALA A 153 -7.73 -11.09 17.03
N ILE A 154 -6.68 -10.69 16.29
CA ILE A 154 -5.45 -10.17 16.88
C ILE A 154 -5.69 -8.73 17.37
N ALA A 155 -5.57 -8.52 18.68
CA ALA A 155 -5.68 -7.19 19.26
C ALA A 155 -4.63 -6.24 18.65
N GLY A 156 -5.05 -5.04 18.23
CA GLY A 156 -4.16 -4.04 17.62
C GLY A 156 -3.92 -4.19 16.12
N LEU A 157 -4.63 -5.11 15.46
CA LEU A 157 -4.74 -5.15 14.00
C LEU A 157 -6.16 -4.68 13.59
N ARG A 158 -6.25 -3.81 12.58
CA ARG A 158 -7.48 -3.21 12.08
C ARG A 158 -7.56 -3.34 10.56
N ASP A 159 -8.77 -3.18 10.02
CA ASP A 159 -9.03 -3.07 8.58
C ASP A 159 -8.43 -4.23 7.77
N ILE A 160 -8.69 -5.47 8.22
CA ILE A 160 -8.19 -6.66 7.54
C ILE A 160 -8.85 -6.79 6.18
N THR A 161 -8.03 -6.74 5.14
CA THR A 161 -8.48 -6.80 3.76
C THR A 161 -7.73 -7.88 3.00
N ILE A 162 -8.41 -8.48 2.04
CA ILE A 162 -7.83 -9.45 1.11
C ILE A 162 -7.65 -8.71 -0.21
N SER A 163 -6.45 -8.76 -0.80
CA SER A 163 -6.14 -8.07 -2.05
C SER A 163 -6.99 -8.57 -3.21
N ARG A 164 -7.39 -9.85 -3.17
CA ARG A 164 -8.27 -10.45 -4.16
C ARG A 164 -9.65 -9.79 -4.15
N LYS A 165 -9.95 -9.16 -5.29
CA LYS A 165 -11.26 -8.58 -5.56
C LYS A 165 -12.28 -9.68 -5.85
N ASP A 166 -13.55 -9.32 -5.67
CA ASP A 166 -14.65 -10.23 -6.02
C ASP A 166 -14.69 -10.46 -7.52
N TYR A 167 -15.14 -11.66 -7.89
CA TYR A 167 -15.35 -11.98 -9.29
C TYR A 167 -16.43 -11.08 -9.87
N ARG A 168 -16.17 -10.55 -11.06
CA ARG A 168 -17.14 -9.78 -11.83
C ARG A 168 -17.76 -10.65 -12.91
N MET A 169 -19.05 -10.44 -13.15
CA MET A 169 -19.73 -11.04 -14.29
C MET A 169 -19.31 -10.31 -15.56
N GLU A 170 -18.90 -11.06 -16.56
CA GLU A 170 -18.54 -10.59 -17.89
C GLU A 170 -19.31 -11.38 -18.95
N TYR A 171 -19.65 -10.70 -20.05
CA TYR A 171 -20.22 -11.34 -21.23
C TYR A 171 -19.10 -11.67 -22.20
N ASN A 172 -18.80 -12.97 -22.33
CA ASN A 172 -17.79 -13.49 -23.23
C ASN A 172 -18.41 -13.86 -24.57
N ILE A 173 -17.91 -13.25 -25.65
CA ILE A 173 -18.32 -13.61 -27.01
C ILE A 173 -17.42 -14.73 -27.50
N VAL A 174 -17.93 -15.95 -27.51
CA VAL A 174 -17.22 -17.15 -27.96
C VAL A 174 -17.54 -17.38 -29.43
N PHE A 175 -16.61 -16.99 -30.30
CA PHE A 175 -16.75 -17.20 -31.74
C PHE A 175 -16.42 -18.63 -32.16
N ASP A 176 -17.22 -19.15 -33.07
CA ASP A 176 -16.98 -20.42 -33.76
C ASP A 176 -16.06 -20.18 -34.96
N ARG A 177 -14.85 -20.75 -34.90
CA ARG A 177 -13.82 -20.57 -35.93
C ARG A 177 -14.26 -21.11 -37.29
N GLU A 178 -15.03 -22.19 -37.33
CA GLU A 178 -15.48 -22.80 -38.58
C GLU A 178 -16.55 -21.93 -39.23
N LYS A 179 -17.53 -21.45 -38.45
CA LYS A 179 -18.58 -20.55 -38.95
C LYS A 179 -18.02 -19.21 -39.41
N LEU A 180 -17.04 -18.66 -38.70
CA LEU A 180 -16.32 -17.46 -39.16
C LEU A 180 -15.64 -17.71 -40.52
N SER A 181 -14.92 -18.83 -40.67
CA SER A 181 -14.22 -19.16 -41.92
C SER A 181 -15.18 -19.36 -43.10
N LEU A 182 -16.32 -20.03 -42.88
CA LEU A 182 -17.35 -20.23 -43.93
C LEU A 182 -17.92 -18.90 -44.43
N ASN A 183 -17.89 -17.87 -43.60
CA ASN A 183 -18.35 -16.53 -43.91
C ASN A 183 -17.24 -15.57 -44.37
N GLY A 184 -16.00 -16.05 -44.52
CA GLY A 184 -14.85 -15.23 -44.89
C GLY A 184 -14.41 -14.25 -43.81
N LEU A 185 -14.74 -14.52 -42.54
CA LEU A 185 -14.43 -13.69 -41.39
C LEU A 185 -13.23 -14.24 -40.61
N ASN A 186 -12.47 -13.34 -40.02
CA ASN A 186 -11.34 -13.61 -39.13
C ASN A 186 -11.76 -13.24 -37.69
N MET A 187 -11.29 -13.99 -36.69
CA MET A 187 -11.58 -13.75 -35.28
C MET A 187 -11.24 -12.31 -34.82
N ALA A 188 -10.05 -11.80 -35.13
CA ALA A 188 -9.60 -10.46 -34.76
C ALA A 188 -10.41 -9.35 -35.44
N THR A 189 -10.76 -9.49 -36.72
CA THR A 189 -11.58 -8.48 -37.42
C THR A 189 -13.01 -8.46 -36.88
N THR A 190 -13.55 -9.64 -36.61
CA THR A 190 -14.89 -9.83 -36.01
C THR A 190 -14.94 -9.25 -34.59
N ALA A 191 -13.96 -9.60 -33.74
CA ALA A 191 -13.88 -9.10 -32.37
C ALA A 191 -13.74 -7.57 -32.33
N ASN A 192 -12.89 -6.98 -33.19
CA ASN A 192 -12.77 -5.53 -33.29
C ASN A 192 -14.04 -4.86 -33.81
N ALA A 193 -14.74 -5.48 -34.78
CA ALA A 193 -16.00 -4.96 -35.27
C ALA A 193 -17.05 -4.88 -34.15
N VAL A 194 -17.20 -5.95 -33.35
CA VAL A 194 -18.11 -5.96 -32.20
C VAL A 194 -17.68 -4.95 -31.12
N ARG A 195 -16.39 -4.95 -30.74
CA ARG A 195 -15.84 -4.00 -29.76
C ARG A 195 -16.11 -2.55 -30.16
N ASN A 196 -15.94 -2.21 -31.43
CA ASN A 196 -16.16 -0.85 -31.94
C ASN A 196 -17.64 -0.45 -31.91
N ARG A 197 -18.58 -1.39 -32.04
CA ARG A 197 -20.01 -1.09 -31.89
C ARG A 197 -20.42 -0.87 -30.45
N ILE A 198 -19.83 -1.62 -29.52
CA ILE A 198 -20.11 -1.50 -28.09
C ILE A 198 -19.35 -0.32 -27.48
N ASN A 199 -18.01 -0.37 -27.44
CA ASN A 199 -17.19 0.64 -26.74
C ASN A 199 -17.07 1.95 -27.53
N GLY A 200 -17.20 1.86 -28.84
CA GLY A 200 -17.03 2.97 -29.78
C GLY A 200 -15.63 3.05 -30.37
N LEU A 201 -15.59 3.45 -31.63
CA LEU A 201 -14.37 3.72 -32.38
C LEU A 201 -14.14 5.23 -32.41
N ILE A 202 -12.97 5.69 -31.99
CA ILE A 202 -12.53 7.07 -32.23
C ILE A 202 -12.18 7.16 -33.71
N MET A 203 -13.08 7.76 -34.51
CA MET A 203 -12.91 7.88 -35.96
C MET A 203 -11.95 9.01 -36.28
N SER A 204 -12.08 10.13 -35.56
CA SER A 204 -11.28 11.32 -35.79
C SER A 204 -11.18 12.12 -34.49
N ARG A 205 -10.33 13.15 -34.51
CA ARG A 205 -10.22 14.14 -33.44
C ARG A 205 -10.54 15.50 -34.03
N TYR A 206 -11.43 16.22 -33.37
CA TYR A 206 -11.75 17.60 -33.68
C TYR A 206 -10.89 18.51 -32.81
N ARG A 207 -10.24 19.53 -33.39
CA ARG A 207 -9.41 20.46 -32.63
C ARG A 207 -10.01 21.85 -32.70
N GLU A 208 -10.22 22.46 -31.54
CA GLU A 208 -10.75 23.81 -31.39
C GLU A 208 -10.05 24.49 -30.21
N ASP A 209 -9.58 25.72 -30.40
CA ASP A 209 -8.89 26.53 -29.37
C ASP A 209 -7.73 25.84 -28.64
N GLY A 210 -7.05 24.91 -29.31
CA GLY A 210 -5.93 24.15 -28.75
C GLY A 210 -6.34 22.88 -28.01
N GLU A 211 -7.65 22.65 -27.80
CA GLU A 211 -8.21 21.44 -27.21
C GLU A 211 -8.52 20.39 -28.30
N GLU A 212 -8.28 19.11 -28.00
CA GLU A 212 -8.63 17.98 -28.88
C GLU A 212 -9.82 17.18 -28.33
N TYR A 213 -10.86 17.05 -29.14
CA TYR A 213 -12.07 16.30 -28.84
C TYR A 213 -12.15 15.03 -29.68
N ASN A 214 -12.35 13.88 -29.04
CA ASN A 214 -12.51 12.60 -29.73
C ASN A 214 -13.90 12.47 -30.36
N ILE A 215 -13.97 12.32 -31.69
CA ILE A 215 -15.20 11.94 -32.40
C ILE A 215 -15.35 10.41 -32.32
N ARG A 216 -16.21 9.95 -31.41
CA ARG A 216 -16.47 8.51 -31.17
C ARG A 216 -17.76 8.05 -31.84
N VAL A 217 -17.65 7.01 -32.68
CA VAL A 217 -18.78 6.36 -33.34
C VAL A 217 -19.06 5.03 -32.65
N ARG A 218 -20.30 4.85 -32.15
CA ARG A 218 -20.77 3.61 -31.50
C ARG A 218 -22.25 3.40 -31.79
N TYR A 219 -22.77 2.21 -31.47
CA TYR A 219 -24.22 1.99 -31.50
C TYR A 219 -24.91 2.85 -30.43
N ASP A 220 -26.15 3.20 -30.73
CA ASP A 220 -27.04 3.84 -29.77
C ASP A 220 -27.21 2.95 -28.53
N GLU A 221 -27.42 3.55 -27.37
CA GLU A 221 -27.39 2.88 -26.08
C GLU A 221 -28.42 1.76 -26.00
N GLN A 222 -29.60 1.95 -26.59
CA GLN A 222 -30.69 0.96 -26.66
C GLN A 222 -30.31 -0.34 -27.38
N TYR A 223 -29.27 -0.36 -28.23
CA TYR A 223 -28.83 -1.54 -28.99
C TYR A 223 -27.57 -2.17 -28.38
N ARG A 224 -27.35 -1.99 -27.08
CA ARG A 224 -26.21 -2.55 -26.35
C ARG A 224 -26.50 -2.72 -24.86
N GLN A 225 -27.76 -2.90 -24.48
CA GLN A 225 -28.16 -3.08 -23.07
C GLN A 225 -28.36 -4.55 -22.69
N SER A 226 -28.65 -5.41 -23.66
CA SER A 226 -28.98 -6.81 -23.46
C SER A 226 -28.04 -7.75 -24.20
N ILE A 227 -28.08 -9.03 -23.82
CA ILE A 227 -27.34 -10.10 -24.51
C ILE A 227 -27.85 -10.22 -25.95
N GLU A 228 -29.17 -10.14 -26.13
CA GLU A 228 -29.82 -10.18 -27.42
C GLU A 228 -29.33 -9.06 -28.34
N ASP A 229 -29.08 -7.86 -27.79
CA ASP A 229 -28.53 -6.75 -28.57
C ASP A 229 -27.13 -7.08 -29.09
N ILE A 230 -26.26 -7.64 -28.23
CA ILE A 230 -24.90 -8.04 -28.60
C ILE A 230 -24.94 -9.13 -29.67
N GLU A 231 -25.82 -10.12 -29.51
CA GLU A 231 -26.03 -11.19 -30.47
C GLU A 231 -26.54 -10.70 -31.84
N ASN A 232 -27.28 -9.59 -31.84
CA ASN A 232 -27.84 -8.96 -33.03
C ASN A 232 -26.88 -8.00 -33.74
N ILE A 233 -25.71 -7.70 -33.17
CA ILE A 233 -24.71 -6.84 -33.81
C ILE A 233 -24.34 -7.42 -35.18
N MET A 234 -24.40 -6.57 -36.21
CA MET A 234 -24.11 -6.95 -37.59
C MET A 234 -22.65 -6.68 -37.94
N ILE A 235 -21.99 -7.70 -38.46
CA ILE A 235 -20.61 -7.70 -38.92
C ILE A 235 -20.62 -7.96 -40.42
N TYR A 236 -19.94 -7.10 -41.19
CA TYR A 236 -19.87 -7.26 -42.63
C TYR A 236 -18.61 -8.03 -43.01
N ASN A 237 -18.76 -9.04 -43.85
CA ASN A 237 -17.62 -9.75 -44.44
C ASN A 237 -17.03 -8.96 -45.63
N PRO A 238 -15.88 -9.39 -46.19
CA PRO A 238 -15.26 -8.72 -47.34
C PRO A 238 -16.15 -8.67 -48.60
N MET A 239 -17.18 -9.53 -48.68
CA MET A 239 -18.15 -9.54 -49.77
C MET A 239 -19.32 -8.57 -49.55
N GLY A 240 -19.34 -7.83 -48.43
CA GLY A 240 -20.40 -6.88 -48.08
C GLY A 240 -21.66 -7.52 -47.47
N VAL A 241 -21.62 -8.82 -47.17
CA VAL A 241 -22.75 -9.54 -46.54
C VAL A 241 -22.71 -9.30 -45.04
N GLY A 242 -23.83 -8.81 -44.50
CA GLY A 242 -24.01 -8.60 -43.06
C GLY A 242 -24.42 -9.89 -42.36
N ILE A 243 -23.63 -10.28 -41.36
CA ILE A 243 -23.79 -11.51 -40.57
C ILE A 243 -23.91 -11.10 -39.10
N ARG A 244 -24.83 -11.73 -38.35
CA ARG A 244 -25.00 -11.39 -36.93
C ARG A 244 -24.01 -12.15 -36.07
N VAL A 245 -23.68 -11.62 -34.90
CA VAL A 245 -22.81 -12.30 -33.92
C VAL A 245 -23.34 -13.69 -33.58
N ARG A 246 -24.66 -13.86 -33.38
CA ARG A 246 -25.29 -15.16 -33.12
C ARG A 246 -25.12 -16.21 -34.23
N ASP A 247 -24.89 -15.78 -35.46
CA ASP A 247 -24.71 -16.70 -36.59
C ASP A 247 -23.29 -17.30 -36.60
N VAL A 248 -22.33 -16.66 -35.93
CA VAL A 248 -20.90 -17.01 -35.94
C VAL A 248 -20.30 -17.20 -34.54
N GLY A 249 -21.12 -17.14 -33.49
CA GLY A 249 -20.68 -17.27 -32.11
C GLY A 249 -21.85 -17.27 -31.15
N ARG A 250 -21.54 -17.33 -29.86
CA ARG A 250 -22.51 -17.25 -28.76
C ARG A 250 -21.97 -16.34 -27.67
N VAL A 251 -22.88 -15.71 -26.94
CA VAL A 251 -22.53 -14.88 -25.78
C VAL A 251 -22.77 -15.70 -24.53
N GLU A 252 -21.72 -15.94 -23.74
CA GLU A 252 -21.78 -16.67 -22.48
C GLU A 252 -21.52 -15.71 -21.32
N GLU A 253 -22.31 -15.82 -20.26
CA GLU A 253 -22.00 -15.16 -18.99
C GLU A 253 -20.91 -15.96 -18.28
N ASN A 254 -19.82 -15.27 -17.92
CA ASN A 254 -18.71 -15.88 -17.21
C ASN A 254 -18.28 -15.02 -16.03
N SER A 255 -17.81 -15.67 -14.98
CA SER A 255 -17.29 -15.02 -13.79
C SER A 255 -15.76 -14.95 -13.91
N SER A 256 -15.19 -13.75 -13.84
CA SER A 256 -13.74 -13.56 -13.94
C SER A 256 -13.20 -12.62 -12.86
N LEU A 257 -11.94 -12.81 -12.50
CA LEU A 257 -11.25 -11.89 -11.60
C LEU A 257 -10.90 -10.61 -12.37
N PRO A 258 -11.24 -9.42 -11.84
CA PRO A 258 -10.87 -8.16 -12.49
C PRO A 258 -9.36 -7.92 -12.50
N GLN A 259 -8.64 -8.48 -11.54
CA GLN A 259 -7.20 -8.32 -11.35
C GLN A 259 -6.58 -9.62 -10.81
N ILE A 260 -5.36 -9.94 -11.27
CA ILE A 260 -4.56 -11.05 -10.76
C ILE A 260 -3.18 -10.51 -10.37
N ASP A 261 -2.96 -10.38 -9.07
CA ASP A 261 -1.70 -9.92 -8.50
C ASP A 261 -0.61 -10.98 -8.65
N ARG A 262 0.60 -10.51 -8.93
CA ARG A 262 1.79 -11.35 -9.06
C ARG A 262 3.00 -10.68 -8.43
N LYS A 263 3.78 -11.45 -7.70
CA LYS A 263 5.11 -11.08 -7.18
C LYS A 263 6.09 -12.19 -7.60
N ASP A 264 7.24 -11.80 -8.12
CA ASP A 264 8.26 -12.71 -8.66
C ASP A 264 7.73 -13.77 -9.64
N ARG A 265 6.80 -13.36 -10.51
CA ARG A 265 6.12 -14.19 -11.54
C ARG A 265 5.20 -15.28 -10.98
N GLN A 266 5.00 -15.34 -9.66
CA GLN A 266 4.02 -16.22 -9.02
C GLN A 266 2.76 -15.42 -8.67
N ARG A 267 1.60 -16.08 -8.73
CA ARG A 267 0.32 -15.46 -8.32
C ARG A 267 0.29 -15.36 -6.80
N ILE A 268 -0.21 -14.24 -6.31
CA ILE A 268 -0.32 -13.97 -4.87
C ILE A 268 -1.73 -13.54 -4.48
N VAL A 269 -2.07 -13.82 -3.22
CA VAL A 269 -3.16 -13.17 -2.49
C VAL A 269 -2.57 -12.61 -1.22
N THR A 270 -2.81 -11.33 -0.96
CA THR A 270 -2.30 -10.68 0.25
C THR A 270 -3.45 -10.45 1.22
N VAL A 271 -3.31 -10.95 2.45
CA VAL A 271 -4.19 -10.59 3.56
C VAL A 271 -3.46 -9.58 4.42
N GLN A 272 -3.89 -8.33 4.41
CA GLN A 272 -3.20 -7.23 5.09
C GLN A 272 -4.08 -6.55 6.12
N GLY A 273 -3.46 -6.07 7.20
CA GLY A 273 -4.10 -5.28 8.24
C GLY A 273 -3.23 -4.10 8.67
N THR A 274 -3.88 -3.03 9.10
CA THR A 274 -3.22 -1.82 9.62
C THR A 274 -2.97 -1.98 11.12
N ILE A 275 -1.78 -1.60 11.57
CA ILE A 275 -1.37 -1.69 12.97
C ILE A 275 -1.94 -0.52 13.76
N TYR A 276 -2.43 -0.79 14.96
CA TYR A 276 -3.08 0.19 15.81
C TYR A 276 -2.71 0.02 17.29
N LYS A 277 -2.17 1.09 17.90
CA LYS A 277 -1.82 1.20 19.33
C LYS A 277 -0.97 0.05 19.88
N ARG A 278 -0.27 -0.70 19.02
CA ARG A 278 0.68 -1.78 19.37
C ARG A 278 1.90 -1.69 18.47
N ALA A 279 3.03 -2.18 18.96
CA ALA A 279 4.26 -2.20 18.17
C ALA A 279 4.24 -3.31 17.11
N LEU A 280 4.87 -3.06 15.98
CA LEU A 280 4.98 -4.00 14.86
C LEU A 280 5.57 -5.35 15.31
N SER A 281 6.63 -5.35 16.13
CA SER A 281 7.25 -6.59 16.59
C SER A 281 6.34 -7.47 17.46
N GLU A 282 5.39 -6.89 18.19
CA GLU A 282 4.42 -7.66 18.98
C GLU A 282 3.36 -8.28 18.08
N ILE A 283 2.83 -7.51 17.12
CA ILE A 283 1.84 -8.00 16.15
C ILE A 283 2.43 -9.11 15.30
N VAL A 284 3.66 -8.94 14.79
CA VAL A 284 4.35 -9.96 14.00
C VAL A 284 4.52 -11.27 14.78
N LYS A 285 4.75 -11.19 16.09
CA LYS A 285 4.83 -12.39 16.94
C LYS A 285 3.48 -13.10 17.02
N ASP A 286 2.38 -12.37 17.19
CA ASP A 286 1.03 -12.91 17.26
C ASP A 286 0.58 -13.50 15.91
N VAL A 287 0.94 -12.83 14.80
CA VAL A 287 0.72 -13.33 13.43
C VAL A 287 1.51 -14.61 13.18
N ASN A 288 2.80 -14.67 13.55
CA ASN A 288 3.59 -15.89 13.44
C ASN A 288 2.99 -17.07 14.22
N ALA A 289 2.50 -16.82 15.44
CA ALA A 289 1.82 -17.85 16.23
C ALA A 289 0.52 -18.34 15.54
N THR A 290 -0.21 -17.44 14.89
CA THR A 290 -1.42 -17.75 14.13
C THR A 290 -1.08 -18.60 12.89
N LEU A 291 -0.04 -18.22 12.13
CA LEU A 291 0.41 -18.94 10.95
C LEU A 291 0.96 -20.33 11.28
N ALA A 292 1.63 -20.49 12.42
CA ALA A 292 2.12 -21.80 12.88
C ALA A 292 0.99 -22.80 13.18
N SER A 293 -0.23 -22.32 13.44
CA SER A 293 -1.42 -23.14 13.66
C SER A 293 -2.27 -23.38 12.39
N LEU A 294 -1.86 -22.79 11.26
CA LEU A 294 -2.61 -22.85 10.01
C LEU A 294 -2.24 -24.12 9.23
N ASP A 295 -3.25 -24.85 8.77
CA ASP A 295 -3.05 -25.98 7.86
C ASP A 295 -2.88 -25.42 6.45
N VAL A 296 -1.66 -25.47 5.92
CA VAL A 296 -1.31 -24.91 4.61
C VAL A 296 -1.35 -26.04 3.57
N PRO A 297 -2.20 -25.94 2.52
CA PRO A 297 -2.29 -26.95 1.48
C PRO A 297 -0.95 -27.15 0.75
N PRO A 298 -0.68 -28.37 0.22
CA PRO A 298 0.54 -28.63 -0.54
C PRO A 298 0.61 -27.74 -1.78
N GLY A 299 1.77 -27.12 -2.00
CA GLY A 299 1.99 -26.21 -3.14
C GLY A 299 1.55 -24.77 -2.88
N VAL A 300 1.13 -24.45 -1.64
CA VAL A 300 0.92 -23.08 -1.16
C VAL A 300 2.05 -22.69 -0.21
N GLN A 301 2.54 -21.47 -0.34
CA GLN A 301 3.55 -20.89 0.55
C GLN A 301 2.99 -19.62 1.18
N VAL A 302 3.26 -19.40 2.46
CA VAL A 302 2.75 -18.26 3.22
C VAL A 302 3.92 -17.54 3.85
N GLU A 303 4.01 -16.24 3.62
CA GLU A 303 5.09 -15.38 4.12
C GLU A 303 4.53 -14.11 4.74
N ILE A 304 5.22 -13.58 5.74
CA ILE A 304 4.88 -12.28 6.33
C ILE A 304 5.67 -11.20 5.60
N SER A 305 4.97 -10.20 5.10
CA SER A 305 5.52 -9.02 4.43
C SER A 305 4.87 -7.74 4.98
N GLY A 306 4.96 -6.63 4.25
CA GLY A 306 4.56 -5.29 4.69
C GLY A 306 5.67 -4.60 5.46
N SER A 307 5.33 -3.77 6.45
CA SER A 307 6.30 -2.93 7.17
C SER A 307 7.41 -3.71 7.89
N LEU A 308 7.23 -5.02 8.15
CA LEU A 308 8.29 -5.87 8.72
C LEU A 308 9.48 -6.03 7.77
N GLU A 309 9.21 -6.27 6.48
CA GLU A 309 10.23 -6.47 5.45
C GLU A 309 11.05 -5.18 5.29
N GLU A 310 10.35 -4.05 5.14
CA GLU A 310 10.93 -2.71 5.06
C GLU A 310 11.77 -2.36 6.30
N GLN A 311 11.30 -2.73 7.50
CA GLN A 311 12.02 -2.56 8.75
C GLN A 311 13.31 -3.38 8.78
N GLN A 312 13.27 -4.67 8.41
CA GLN A 312 14.44 -5.53 8.43
C GLN A 312 15.49 -5.06 7.43
N GLU A 313 15.07 -4.69 6.22
CA GLU A 313 15.96 -4.15 5.21
C GLU A 313 16.61 -2.84 5.70
N SER A 314 15.80 -1.89 6.19
CA SER A 314 16.29 -0.60 6.66
C SER A 314 17.20 -0.75 7.89
N PHE A 315 16.88 -1.64 8.83
CA PHE A 315 17.72 -1.86 10.01
C PHE A 315 19.06 -2.50 9.63
N SER A 316 19.07 -3.41 8.64
CA SER A 316 20.29 -3.99 8.10
C SER A 316 21.18 -2.91 7.44
N GLN A 317 20.57 -2.06 6.60
CA GLN A 317 21.26 -0.95 5.95
C GLN A 317 21.79 0.09 6.94
N LEU A 318 20.99 0.47 7.94
CA LEU A 318 21.40 1.41 9.00
C LEU A 318 22.48 0.82 9.91
N GLY A 319 22.42 -0.48 10.20
CA GLY A 319 23.46 -1.20 10.93
C GLY A 319 24.79 -1.22 10.16
N LEU A 320 24.74 -1.49 8.85
CA LEU A 320 25.90 -1.40 7.97
C LEU A 320 26.46 0.02 7.92
N LEU A 321 25.59 1.03 7.78
CA LEU A 321 25.97 2.44 7.78
C LEU A 321 26.66 2.83 9.09
N LEU A 322 26.11 2.41 10.24
CA LEU A 322 26.70 2.65 11.55
C LEU A 322 28.11 2.05 11.66
N MET A 323 28.32 0.84 11.13
CA MET A 323 29.62 0.19 11.11
C MET A 323 30.61 0.97 10.23
N ILE A 324 30.21 1.39 9.03
CA ILE A 324 31.04 2.17 8.11
C ILE A 324 31.40 3.53 8.72
N VAL A 325 30.44 4.24 9.32
CA VAL A 325 30.66 5.52 9.98
C VAL A 325 31.62 5.36 11.16
N SER A 326 31.43 4.33 11.99
CA SER A 326 32.33 4.06 13.12
C SER A 326 33.76 3.77 12.66
N LEU A 327 33.92 3.02 11.57
CA LEU A 327 35.23 2.75 10.96
C LEU A 327 35.87 4.01 10.38
N LEU A 328 35.11 4.85 9.68
CA LEU A 328 35.61 6.10 9.10
C LEU A 328 36.03 7.07 10.21
N VAL A 329 35.22 7.21 11.26
CA VAL A 329 35.56 7.97 12.47
C VAL A 329 36.84 7.43 13.08
N TYR A 330 36.99 6.12 13.23
CA TYR A 330 38.21 5.50 13.74
C TYR A 330 39.45 5.92 12.92
N ILE A 331 39.38 5.85 11.59
CA ILE A 331 40.50 6.21 10.69
C ILE A 331 40.85 7.69 10.81
N VAL A 332 39.85 8.57 10.81
CA VAL A 332 40.07 10.03 10.94
C VAL A 332 40.71 10.35 12.30
N LEU A 333 40.23 9.74 13.39
CA LEU A 333 40.81 9.92 14.71
C LEU A 333 42.23 9.35 14.81
N ALA A 334 42.48 8.19 14.18
CA ALA A 334 43.82 7.60 14.16
C ALA A 334 44.82 8.50 13.44
N SER A 335 44.38 9.13 12.35
CA SER A 335 45.19 10.14 11.65
C SER A 335 45.37 11.42 12.48
N GLN A 336 44.33 11.87 13.17
CA GLN A 336 44.35 13.11 13.95
C GLN A 336 45.27 13.01 15.17
N PHE A 337 45.24 11.86 15.86
CA PHE A 337 46.02 11.63 17.08
C PHE A 337 47.36 10.91 16.82
N GLU A 338 47.68 10.60 15.56
CA GLU A 338 48.81 9.76 15.15
C GLU A 338 48.96 8.47 15.98
N SER A 339 47.83 7.91 16.41
CA SER A 339 47.76 6.81 17.37
C SER A 339 46.53 5.95 17.14
N LEU A 340 46.67 4.63 17.26
CA LEU A 340 45.56 3.67 17.17
C LEU A 340 44.87 3.43 18.51
N THR A 341 45.52 3.78 19.62
CA THR A 341 44.98 3.52 20.97
C THR A 341 43.95 4.55 21.40
N TYR A 342 44.22 5.84 21.18
CA TYR A 342 43.28 6.92 21.54
C TYR A 342 41.93 6.81 20.81
N PRO A 343 41.86 6.57 19.49
CA PRO A 343 40.60 6.33 18.79
C PRO A 343 39.84 5.12 19.31
N PHE A 344 40.54 4.03 19.66
CA PHE A 344 39.92 2.83 20.21
C PHE A 344 39.24 3.11 21.54
N ILE A 345 39.91 3.86 22.44
CA ILE A 345 39.34 4.27 23.73
C ILE A 345 38.10 5.13 23.53
N ILE A 346 38.13 6.07 22.58
CA ILE A 346 36.99 6.93 22.25
C ILE A 346 35.82 6.09 21.72
N ILE A 347 36.05 5.17 20.78
CA ILE A 347 34.97 4.33 20.23
C ILE A 347 34.41 3.35 21.26
N LEU A 348 35.22 2.90 22.22
CA LEU A 348 34.75 2.04 23.31
C LEU A 348 33.65 2.71 24.16
N THR A 349 33.53 4.04 24.13
CA THR A 349 32.43 4.76 24.81
C THR A 349 31.08 4.63 24.09
N VAL A 350 31.06 4.26 22.80
CA VAL A 350 29.84 4.16 21.98
C VAL A 350 28.87 3.07 22.47
N PRO A 351 29.32 1.83 22.75
CA PRO A 351 28.44 0.81 23.35
C PRO A 351 27.75 1.26 24.64
N PHE A 352 28.42 2.04 25.50
CA PHE A 352 27.81 2.57 26.73
C PHE A 352 26.70 3.58 26.42
N ALA A 353 26.86 4.40 25.38
CA ALA A 353 25.83 5.31 24.92
C ALA A 353 24.58 4.57 24.42
N PHE A 354 24.77 3.46 23.69
CA PHE A 354 23.67 2.61 23.24
C PHE A 354 22.91 1.94 24.39
N ILE A 355 23.60 1.49 25.43
CA ILE A 355 22.93 0.95 26.62
C ILE A 355 22.02 2.02 27.23
N GLY A 356 22.51 3.26 27.36
CA GLY A 356 21.74 4.37 27.89
C GLY A 356 20.50 4.70 27.07
N SER A 357 20.62 4.77 25.73
CA SER A 357 19.50 5.08 24.85
C SER A 357 18.46 3.95 24.80
N LEU A 358 18.89 2.69 24.70
CA LEU A 358 17.98 1.54 24.68
C LEU A 358 17.23 1.38 26.01
N LEU A 359 17.90 1.68 27.13
CA LEU A 359 17.26 1.70 28.45
C LEU A 359 16.20 2.80 28.52
N LEU A 360 16.51 3.99 28.01
CA LEU A 360 15.57 5.12 28.02
C LEU A 360 14.34 4.84 27.16
N LEU A 361 14.51 4.29 25.96
CA LEU A 361 13.40 3.79 25.12
C LEU A 361 12.57 2.72 25.83
N SER A 362 13.23 1.81 26.54
CA SER A 362 12.52 0.79 27.31
C SER A 362 11.71 1.36 28.49
N ILE A 363 12.15 2.49 29.09
CA ILE A 363 11.44 3.16 30.18
C ILE A 363 10.29 4.01 29.64
N THR A 364 10.50 4.76 28.55
CA THR A 364 9.44 5.55 27.91
C THR A 364 8.40 4.68 27.22
N GLY A 365 8.75 3.44 26.91
CA GLY A 365 7.88 2.50 26.19
C GLY A 365 7.80 2.78 24.69
N GLU A 366 8.66 3.67 24.19
CA GLU A 366 8.75 3.99 22.75
C GLU A 366 9.46 2.84 22.00
N PRO A 367 8.92 2.39 20.86
CA PRO A 367 9.59 1.39 20.04
C PRO A 367 10.86 1.97 19.41
N LEU A 368 11.86 1.11 19.20
CA LEU A 368 13.00 1.46 18.36
C LEU A 368 12.58 1.35 16.88
N GLY A 369 12.48 2.48 16.20
CA GLY A 369 12.29 2.58 14.75
C GLY A 369 13.41 3.33 14.02
N ILE A 370 13.20 3.67 12.75
CA ILE A 370 14.19 4.38 11.92
C ILE A 370 14.64 5.69 12.57
N MET A 371 13.69 6.50 13.07
CA MET A 371 14.01 7.75 13.76
C MET A 371 14.85 7.51 15.02
N GLY A 372 14.60 6.42 15.73
CA GLY A 372 15.42 5.99 16.86
C GLY A 372 16.87 5.68 16.43
N PHE A 373 17.04 4.95 15.32
CA PHE A 373 18.37 4.69 14.73
C PHE A 373 19.09 5.96 14.30
N VAL A 374 18.40 6.93 13.70
CA VAL A 374 18.98 8.25 13.37
C VAL A 374 19.47 8.94 14.65
N GLY A 375 18.67 8.88 15.72
CA GLY A 375 19.08 9.34 17.05
C GLY A 375 20.32 8.63 17.58
N LEU A 376 20.42 7.30 17.43
CA LEU A 376 21.61 6.53 17.81
C LEU A 376 22.85 6.96 17.03
N ILE A 377 22.73 7.19 15.71
CA ILE A 377 23.83 7.66 14.86
C ILE A 377 24.30 9.06 15.31
N MET A 378 23.37 9.97 15.58
CA MET A 378 23.72 11.30 16.12
C MET A 378 24.39 11.21 17.50
N LEU A 379 23.91 10.29 18.36
CA LEU A 379 24.47 10.05 19.68
C LEU A 379 25.93 9.59 19.58
N VAL A 380 26.28 8.72 18.62
CA VAL A 380 27.67 8.34 18.35
C VAL A 380 28.53 9.58 18.09
N GLY A 381 28.10 10.48 17.20
CA GLY A 381 28.83 11.69 16.89
C GLY A 381 29.06 12.61 18.12
N MET A 382 28.03 12.78 18.95
CA MET A 382 28.13 13.58 20.18
C MET A 382 29.08 12.97 21.20
N VAL A 383 28.97 11.65 21.44
CA VAL A 383 29.80 10.94 22.42
C VAL A 383 31.25 10.91 21.97
N VAL A 384 31.49 10.63 20.69
CA VAL A 384 32.84 10.68 20.09
C VAL A 384 33.42 12.10 20.24
N LYS A 385 32.66 13.15 19.92
CA LYS A 385 33.11 14.55 20.08
C LYS A 385 33.56 14.85 21.51
N ASN A 386 32.78 14.43 22.51
CA ASN A 386 33.15 14.60 23.92
C ASN A 386 34.40 13.80 24.29
N GLY A 387 34.54 12.58 23.76
CA GLY A 387 35.72 11.75 23.92
C GLY A 387 36.98 12.38 23.33
N ILE A 388 36.88 12.99 22.14
CA ILE A 388 37.99 13.73 21.51
C ILE A 388 38.47 14.85 22.42
N VAL A 389 37.55 15.72 22.88
CA VAL A 389 37.90 16.87 23.72
C VAL A 389 38.56 16.44 25.03
N LEU A 390 38.06 15.38 25.67
CA LEU A 390 38.62 14.87 26.91
C LEU A 390 40.04 14.31 26.72
N ILE A 391 40.25 13.48 25.70
CA ILE A 391 41.56 12.89 25.43
C ILE A 391 42.57 13.97 25.00
N ASP A 392 42.14 14.94 24.19
CA ASP A 392 42.97 16.07 23.77
C ASP A 392 43.42 16.90 24.99
N TYR A 393 42.50 17.18 25.93
CA TYR A 393 42.83 17.89 27.17
C TYR A 393 43.79 17.11 28.07
N ILE A 394 43.62 15.79 28.20
CA ILE A 394 44.54 14.92 28.94
C ILE A 394 45.93 14.97 28.31
N ASN A 395 46.03 14.89 26.98
CA ASN A 395 47.30 14.99 26.27
C ASN A 395 47.96 16.35 26.47
N LEU A 396 47.20 17.45 26.40
CA LEU A 396 47.69 18.80 26.66
C LEU A 396 48.26 18.94 28.09
N ASN A 397 47.59 18.36 29.09
CA ASN A 397 48.10 18.36 30.47
C ASN A 397 49.38 17.54 30.62
N ARG A 398 49.49 16.42 29.90
CA ARG A 398 50.73 15.62 29.86
C ARG A 398 51.88 16.38 29.19
N GLU A 399 51.61 17.09 28.10
CA GLU A 399 52.60 17.95 27.43
C GLU A 399 53.08 19.10 28.33
N ARG A 400 52.19 19.60 29.20
CA ARG A 400 52.53 20.60 30.24
C ARG A 400 53.32 20.02 31.43
N GLY A 401 53.70 18.74 31.38
CA GLY A 401 54.56 18.10 32.38
C GLY A 401 53.83 17.48 33.57
N MET A 402 52.50 17.37 33.53
CA MET A 402 51.73 16.71 34.60
C MET A 402 51.91 15.19 34.56
N SER A 403 51.90 14.55 35.74
CA SER A 403 51.88 13.08 35.82
C SER A 403 50.58 12.53 35.24
N ILE A 404 50.56 11.29 34.74
CA ILE A 404 49.37 10.67 34.10
C ILE A 404 48.14 10.74 35.01
N ILE A 405 48.30 10.46 36.31
CA ILE A 405 47.18 10.47 37.27
C ILE A 405 46.66 11.91 37.43
N THR A 406 47.57 12.88 37.53
CA THR A 406 47.21 14.30 37.65
C THR A 406 46.65 14.88 36.35
N ALA A 407 46.99 14.32 35.20
CA ALA A 407 46.51 14.79 33.90
C ALA A 407 45.08 14.32 33.56
N VAL A 408 44.65 13.21 34.18
CA VAL A 408 43.32 12.60 34.00
C VAL A 408 42.28 13.15 34.99
N VAL A 409 42.72 13.51 36.21
CA VAL A 409 41.90 14.15 37.26
C VAL A 409 41.76 15.63 36.95
#